data_AF-A0A835A1Q5-F1
#
_entry.id   AF-A0A835A1Q5-F1
#
_cell.length_a   1.000
_cell.length_b   1.000
_cell.length_c   1.000
_cell.angle_alpha   90.00
_cell.angle_beta   90.00
_cell.angle_gamma   90.00
#
_symmetry.space_group_name_H-M   'P 1'
#
loop_
_entity.id
_entity.type
_entity.pdbx_description
1 polymer ?
#
loop_
_entity_poly.entity_id
_entity_poly.type
_entity_poly.pdbx_seq_one_letter_code
_entity_poly.pdbx_strand_id
1 'polypeptide(L)'
;MRSVAVFEVDAKDDESKLKGERSEAMKASIIDALSSIQRSIARKRQGIRTPTSSVNSIPKPLKFLCPHYGTLKAYYETMRDSDVKEYMADILSVLALTMSAEGEQESLKYRLLGSVGNNIDSWGHAYVRNLAGEISQEYAKRQEIVDYYNVDDIMELVDHIVTFHLEHNAESEAVDLLAEVDELTMLNERVDAKNYKRTCLYLVSLASYLPDPEDILADVAYEIYLNFEDFPSALRIALFLRNSTYVRKVFVSCDDLLQKQQLCYILARHGIYFALNDYMVEDENERETLQEILYNTKLSEAFLTLARDIEVMEPKSPIDIYKS
;
A
#
# COMPACT_ATOMS: atom_id res chain seq x y z
N MET A 1 33.19 28.56 62.98
CA MET A 1 32.56 27.39 62.31
C MET A 1 31.19 27.66 61.66
N ARG A 2 30.54 28.82 61.84
CA ARG A 2 29.23 29.13 61.21
C ARG A 2 29.28 29.79 59.82
N SER A 3 30.45 30.15 59.31
CA SER A 3 30.57 30.96 58.08
C SER A 3 30.87 30.15 56.81
N VAL A 4 31.32 28.89 56.92
CA VAL A 4 31.67 28.05 55.76
C VAL A 4 30.45 27.27 55.25
N ALA A 5 29.56 26.85 56.15
CA ALA A 5 28.34 26.12 55.79
C ALA A 5 27.29 26.99 55.07
N VAL A 6 27.30 28.31 55.25
CA VAL A 6 26.37 29.21 54.53
C VAL A 6 26.83 29.41 53.08
N PHE A 7 28.14 29.55 52.85
CA PHE A 7 28.70 29.69 51.50
C PHE A 7 28.60 28.42 50.64
N GLU A 8 28.71 27.22 51.22
CA GLU A 8 28.51 25.96 50.48
C GLU A 8 27.05 25.68 50.11
N VAL A 9 26.10 26.15 50.92
CA VAL A 9 24.66 26.01 50.63
C VAL A 9 24.24 27.04 49.58
N ASP A 10 24.68 28.29 49.70
CA ASP A 10 24.41 29.33 48.70
C ASP A 10 25.04 29.01 47.33
N ALA A 11 26.25 28.43 47.29
CA ALA A 11 26.89 28.03 46.03
C ALA A 11 26.17 26.85 45.33
N LYS A 12 25.62 25.90 46.10
CA LYS A 12 24.80 24.80 45.55
C LYS A 12 23.43 25.28 45.07
N ASP A 13 22.81 26.21 45.80
CA ASP A 13 21.56 26.83 45.40
C ASP A 13 21.75 27.69 44.14
N ASP A 14 22.85 28.43 44.03
CA ASP A 14 23.17 29.22 42.84
C ASP A 14 23.54 28.34 41.64
N GLU A 15 24.25 27.22 41.81
CA GLU A 15 24.54 26.29 40.71
C GLU A 15 23.27 25.55 40.22
N SER A 16 22.32 25.28 41.13
CA SER A 16 21.00 24.72 40.79
C SER A 16 20.09 25.74 40.09
N LYS A 17 20.12 27.01 40.51
CA LYS A 17 19.43 28.12 39.85
C LYS A 17 20.04 28.43 38.49
N LEU A 18 21.36 28.44 38.34
CA LEU A 18 22.05 28.60 37.05
C LEU A 18 21.74 27.45 36.09
N LYS A 19 21.58 26.22 36.57
CA LYS A 19 21.09 25.09 35.77
C LYS A 19 19.61 25.25 35.39
N GLY A 20 18.78 25.75 36.31
CA GLY A 20 17.38 26.10 36.08
C GLY A 20 17.19 27.19 35.02
N GLU A 21 17.91 28.30 35.16
CA GLU A 21 17.92 29.44 34.24
C GLU A 21 18.49 29.06 32.87
N ARG A 22 19.53 28.21 32.81
CA ARG A 22 20.02 27.65 31.53
C ARG A 22 19.00 26.71 30.88
N SER A 23 18.27 25.93 31.68
CA SER A 23 17.17 25.10 31.18
C SER A 23 16.00 25.96 30.68
N GLU A 24 15.65 27.04 31.36
CA GLU A 24 14.60 27.98 30.95
C GLU A 24 14.98 28.83 29.74
N ALA A 25 16.22 29.32 29.67
CA ALA A 25 16.74 30.00 28.48
C ALA A 25 16.81 29.04 27.28
N MET A 26 17.15 27.77 27.51
CA MET A 26 17.10 26.73 26.49
C MET A 26 15.65 26.41 26.08
N LYS A 27 14.70 26.38 27.03
CA LYS A 27 13.26 26.23 26.73
C LYS A 27 12.74 27.42 25.92
N ALA A 28 13.08 28.66 26.28
CA ALA A 28 12.69 29.85 25.53
C ALA A 28 13.31 29.86 24.12
N SER A 29 14.58 29.46 24.00
CA SER A 29 15.27 29.28 22.72
C SER A 29 14.67 28.14 21.89
N ILE A 30 14.24 27.04 22.52
CA ILE A 30 13.51 25.94 21.87
C ILE A 30 12.13 26.40 21.44
N ILE A 31 11.40 27.19 22.23
CA ILE A 31 10.09 27.75 21.86
C ILE A 31 10.24 28.71 20.69
N ASP A 32 11.26 29.58 20.71
CA ASP A 32 11.53 30.49 19.60
C ASP A 32 12.05 29.75 18.37
N ALA A 33 12.82 28.67 18.56
CA ALA A 33 13.23 27.75 17.50
C ALA A 33 12.05 26.96 16.94
N LEU A 34 11.12 26.47 17.75
CA LEU A 34 9.90 25.78 17.34
C LEU A 34 8.96 26.75 16.62
N SER A 35 8.84 27.99 17.08
CA SER A 35 8.09 29.07 16.43
C SER A 35 8.75 29.55 15.13
N SER A 36 10.08 29.52 15.07
CA SER A 36 10.88 29.81 13.86
C SER A 36 10.83 28.67 12.86
N ILE A 37 10.85 27.41 13.34
CA ILE A 37 10.65 26.19 12.57
C ILE A 37 9.21 26.15 12.06
N GLN A 38 8.21 26.50 12.87
CA GLN A 38 6.81 26.65 12.45
C GLN A 38 6.69 27.66 11.31
N ARG A 39 7.30 28.85 11.45
CA ARG A 39 7.34 29.87 10.39
C ARG A 39 8.12 29.39 9.16
N SER A 40 9.21 28.65 9.34
CA SER A 40 10.07 28.16 8.26
C SER A 40 9.47 26.98 7.51
N ILE A 41 8.78 26.08 8.19
CA ILE A 41 8.05 24.93 7.63
C ILE A 41 6.75 25.41 6.97
N ALA A 42 6.02 26.36 7.56
CA ALA A 42 4.87 26.99 6.89
C ALA A 42 5.28 27.72 5.61
N ARG A 43 6.42 28.43 5.62
CA ARG A 43 7.03 29.01 4.40
C ARG A 43 7.52 27.94 3.42
N LYS A 44 8.06 26.83 3.93
CA LYS A 44 8.47 25.68 3.12
C LYS A 44 7.32 24.82 2.62
N ARG A 45 6.11 24.84 3.19
CA ARG A 45 4.92 24.20 2.59
C ARG A 45 4.66 24.75 1.18
N GLN A 46 5.01 26.01 0.91
CA GLN A 46 4.98 26.58 -0.43
C GLN A 46 6.21 26.21 -1.31
N GLY A 47 7.33 25.78 -0.72
CA GLY A 47 8.59 25.47 -1.42
C GLY A 47 8.98 23.98 -1.51
N ILE A 48 8.40 23.09 -0.70
CA ILE A 48 8.66 21.64 -0.64
C ILE A 48 7.91 20.87 -1.74
N ARG A 49 7.14 21.55 -2.60
CA ARG A 49 6.70 20.98 -3.89
C ARG A 49 7.86 20.66 -4.86
N THR A 50 9.12 20.80 -4.43
CA THR A 50 10.27 20.24 -5.13
C THR A 50 10.81 19.04 -4.35
N PRO A 51 10.77 17.82 -4.93
CA PRO A 51 11.21 16.60 -4.27
C PRO A 51 12.72 16.70 -4.03
N THR A 52 13.13 17.05 -2.81
CA THR A 52 14.54 17.11 -2.43
C THR A 52 14.97 15.73 -1.93
N SER A 53 15.37 14.93 -2.91
CA SER A 53 16.30 13.79 -2.87
C SER A 53 17.08 13.56 -1.56
N SER A 54 16.44 12.93 -0.59
CA SER A 54 17.07 11.87 0.21
C SER A 54 15.98 10.99 0.81
N VAL A 55 15.66 9.91 0.10
CA VAL A 55 14.56 8.97 0.37
C VAL A 55 14.68 8.25 1.73
N ASN A 56 15.85 8.32 2.38
CA ASN A 56 16.18 7.55 3.59
C ASN A 56 16.62 8.39 4.80
N SER A 57 16.20 9.66 4.94
CA SER A 57 16.57 10.39 6.15
C SER A 57 15.59 11.46 6.58
N ILE A 58 15.44 11.58 7.90
CA ILE A 58 14.81 12.73 8.57
C ILE A 58 15.26 14.03 7.88
N PRO A 59 14.33 14.97 7.57
CA PRO A 59 14.68 16.25 6.99
C PRO A 59 15.87 16.89 7.71
N LYS A 60 16.89 17.33 6.95
CA LYS A 60 18.14 17.89 7.53
C LYS A 60 17.92 18.89 8.68
N PRO A 61 16.91 19.79 8.64
CA PRO A 61 16.64 20.70 9.76
C PRO A 61 16.26 19.99 11.07
N LEU A 62 15.56 18.85 11.00
CA LEU A 62 15.12 18.09 12.16
C LEU A 62 16.23 17.25 12.78
N LYS A 63 17.29 16.91 12.03
CA LYS A 63 18.46 16.20 12.58
C LYS A 63 19.14 16.96 13.73
N PHE A 64 19.03 18.29 13.75
CA PHE A 64 19.55 19.12 14.85
C PHE A 64 18.74 18.98 16.15
N LEU A 65 17.49 18.53 16.06
CA LEU A 65 16.62 18.35 17.22
C LEU A 65 16.75 16.94 17.84
N CYS A 66 17.32 15.97 17.13
CA CYS A 66 17.53 14.61 17.60
C CYS A 66 18.18 14.54 19.01
N PRO A 67 19.28 15.29 19.31
CA PRO A 67 19.90 15.25 20.64
C PRO A 67 19.01 15.82 21.76
N HIS A 68 17.96 16.55 21.41
CA HIS A 68 17.04 17.19 22.35
C HIS A 68 15.71 16.45 22.48
N TYR A 69 15.56 15.29 21.85
CA TYR A 69 14.31 14.52 21.82
C TYR A 69 13.71 14.30 23.22
N GLY A 70 14.52 13.86 24.20
CA GLY A 70 14.05 13.66 25.58
C GLY A 70 13.57 14.95 26.26
N THR A 71 14.24 16.08 26.01
CA THR A 71 13.83 17.40 26.54
C THR A 71 12.53 17.87 25.90
N LEU A 72 12.38 17.63 24.59
CA LEU A 72 11.18 17.98 23.82
C LEU A 72 9.97 17.16 24.30
N LYS A 73 10.14 15.86 24.57
CA LYS A 73 9.14 14.99 25.18
C LYS A 73 8.71 15.46 26.57
N ALA A 74 9.67 15.75 27.45
CA ALA A 74 9.37 16.27 28.78
C ALA A 74 8.62 17.62 28.74
N TYR A 75 8.93 18.47 27.76
CA TYR A 75 8.22 19.74 27.57
C TYR A 75 6.79 19.52 27.06
N TYR A 76 6.59 18.61 26.10
CA TYR A 76 5.27 18.27 25.56
C TYR A 76 4.25 17.89 26.65
N GLU A 77 4.67 17.11 27.65
CA GLU A 77 3.82 16.71 28.80
C GLU A 77 3.39 17.90 29.68
N THR A 78 4.16 19.00 29.67
CA THR A 78 3.83 20.22 30.44
C THR A 78 2.96 21.21 29.66
N MET A 79 2.76 20.98 28.35
CA MET A 79 1.98 21.87 27.49
C MET A 79 0.48 21.68 27.71
N ARG A 80 -0.26 22.79 27.68
CA ARG A 80 -1.73 22.79 27.60
C ARG A 80 -2.17 22.45 26.18
N ASP A 81 -3.35 21.85 26.07
CA ASP A 81 -3.93 21.49 24.79
C ASP A 81 -4.15 22.75 23.95
N SER A 82 -3.51 22.75 22.77
CA SER A 82 -3.45 23.87 21.84
C SER A 82 -2.92 23.36 20.50
N ASP A 83 -3.18 24.07 19.41
CA ASP A 83 -2.67 23.77 18.07
C ASP A 83 -1.13 23.62 18.04
N VAL A 84 -0.43 24.34 18.94
CA VAL A 84 1.03 24.26 19.08
C VAL A 84 1.47 22.94 19.70
N LYS A 85 0.67 22.37 20.60
CA LYS A 85 0.90 21.05 21.20
C LYS A 85 0.69 19.94 20.16
N GLU A 86 -0.37 20.00 19.37
CA GLU A 86 -0.61 19.05 18.27
C GLU A 86 0.54 19.06 17.25
N TYR A 87 1.00 20.25 16.87
CA TYR A 87 2.15 20.37 15.97
C TYR A 87 3.46 19.88 16.58
N MET A 88 3.64 20.07 17.89
CA MET A 88 4.77 19.53 18.62
C MET A 88 4.74 18.00 18.61
N ALA A 89 3.56 17.39 18.72
CA ALA A 89 3.40 15.95 18.56
C ALA A 89 3.77 15.49 17.13
N ASP A 90 3.37 16.22 16.08
CA ASP A 90 3.81 15.91 14.70
C ASP A 90 5.35 15.89 14.58
N ILE A 91 6.06 16.84 15.20
CA ILE A 91 7.53 16.87 15.19
C ILE A 91 8.12 15.69 15.99
N LEU A 92 7.57 15.41 17.18
CA LEU A 92 8.01 14.29 18.00
C LEU A 92 7.83 12.95 17.27
N SER A 93 6.72 12.80 16.56
CA SER A 93 6.42 11.62 15.74
C SER A 93 7.50 11.38 14.66
N VAL A 94 7.95 12.44 13.98
CA VAL A 94 9.00 12.33 12.94
C VAL A 94 10.39 12.10 13.55
N LEU A 95 10.68 12.69 14.71
CA LEU A 95 11.95 12.48 15.41
C LEU A 95 12.06 11.06 15.99
N ALA A 96 10.94 10.50 16.45
CA ALA A 96 10.83 9.14 16.97
C ALA A 96 11.33 8.09 15.97
N LEU A 97 11.26 8.36 14.66
CA LEU A 97 11.81 7.50 13.59
C LEU A 97 13.24 7.02 13.83
N THR A 98 14.07 7.82 14.53
CA THR A 98 15.47 7.47 14.83
C THR A 98 15.80 7.48 16.31
N MET A 99 14.97 8.12 17.12
CA MET A 99 15.26 8.39 18.54
C MET A 99 14.42 7.55 19.50
N SER A 100 13.33 6.94 19.02
CA SER A 100 12.52 6.02 19.82
C SER A 100 13.34 4.81 20.20
N ALA A 101 13.16 4.32 21.42
CA ALA A 101 13.64 2.98 21.76
C ALA A 101 12.86 1.94 20.94
N GLU A 102 13.52 0.82 20.62
CA GLU A 102 12.87 -0.29 19.91
C GLU A 102 11.64 -0.77 20.70
N GLY A 103 10.48 -0.80 20.05
CA GLY A 103 9.23 -1.30 20.62
C GLY A 103 8.33 -0.27 21.32
N GLU A 104 8.76 1.00 21.46
CA GLU A 104 7.94 2.04 22.13
C GLU A 104 6.86 2.67 21.23
N GLN A 105 6.85 2.36 19.91
CA GLN A 105 5.86 2.84 18.91
C GLN A 105 5.55 4.35 19.04
N GLU A 106 6.58 5.14 19.33
CA GLU A 106 6.41 6.55 19.68
C GLU A 106 5.99 7.40 18.47
N SER A 107 6.37 6.99 17.25
CA SER A 107 5.95 7.70 16.05
C SER A 107 4.44 7.65 15.89
N LEU A 108 3.82 6.49 16.01
CA LEU A 108 2.37 6.33 15.93
C LEU A 108 1.66 7.05 17.09
N LYS A 109 2.17 6.90 18.32
CA LYS A 109 1.59 7.56 19.50
C LYS A 109 1.47 9.07 19.31
N TYR A 110 2.57 9.74 18.93
CA TYR A 110 2.52 11.19 18.73
C TYR A 110 1.79 11.57 17.45
N ARG A 111 1.68 10.67 16.47
CA ARG A 111 0.88 10.93 15.27
C ARG A 111 -0.61 11.00 15.59
N LEU A 112 -1.12 10.09 16.41
CA LEU A 112 -2.53 10.08 16.86
C LEU A 112 -2.86 11.30 17.74
N LEU A 113 -1.88 11.84 18.46
CA LEU A 113 -2.01 13.07 19.26
C LEU A 113 -1.72 14.35 18.46
N GLY A 114 -1.32 14.20 17.20
CA GLY A 114 -0.89 15.28 16.31
C GLY A 114 -2.05 16.00 15.65
N SER A 115 -1.70 16.90 14.73
CA SER A 115 -2.72 17.71 14.06
C SER A 115 -3.53 16.84 13.09
N VAL A 116 -4.84 16.75 13.31
CA VAL A 116 -5.78 16.03 12.43
C VAL A 116 -5.76 16.66 11.04
N GLY A 117 -5.55 15.87 9.98
CA GLY A 117 -5.53 16.34 8.58
C GLY A 117 -4.21 16.93 8.08
N ASN A 118 -3.11 16.81 8.83
CA ASN A 118 -1.80 17.21 8.30
C ASN A 118 -1.27 16.15 7.33
N ASN A 119 -1.07 16.49 6.04
CA ASN A 119 -0.65 15.54 4.99
C ASN A 119 0.61 14.74 5.41
N ILE A 120 0.43 13.43 5.60
CA ILE A 120 1.49 12.45 5.90
C ILE A 120 2.62 12.56 4.86
N ASP A 121 2.23 12.83 3.61
CA ASP A 121 3.08 13.00 2.43
C ASP A 121 4.21 14.02 2.64
N SER A 122 3.99 15.02 3.50
CA SER A 122 4.92 16.13 3.69
C SER A 122 6.23 15.73 4.37
N TRP A 123 6.25 14.60 5.07
CA TRP A 123 7.42 14.09 5.80
C TRP A 123 8.22 13.04 5.00
N GLY A 124 7.65 12.53 3.91
CA GLY A 124 8.31 11.64 2.95
C GLY A 124 8.26 10.15 3.31
N HIS A 125 8.62 9.30 2.33
CA HIS A 125 8.46 7.84 2.36
C HIS A 125 9.02 7.14 3.60
N ALA A 126 10.19 7.53 4.11
CA ALA A 126 10.80 6.86 5.26
C ALA A 126 9.92 6.97 6.52
N TYR A 127 9.25 8.11 6.71
CA TYR A 127 8.33 8.31 7.81
C TYR A 127 7.06 7.47 7.62
N VAL A 128 6.50 7.50 6.41
CA VAL A 128 5.30 6.72 6.06
C VAL A 128 5.52 5.22 6.28
N ARG A 129 6.65 4.69 5.82
CA ARG A 129 6.99 3.27 6.00
C ARG A 129 7.13 2.87 7.47
N ASN A 130 7.73 3.74 8.29
CA ASN A 130 7.83 3.48 9.73
C ASN A 130 6.46 3.50 10.41
N LEU A 131 5.61 4.48 10.05
CA LEU A 131 4.23 4.51 10.53
C LEU A 131 3.46 3.26 10.13
N ALA A 132 3.57 2.80 8.88
CA ALA A 132 2.93 1.56 8.42
C ALA A 132 3.32 0.37 9.31
N GLY A 133 4.63 0.17 9.56
CA GLY A 133 5.09 -0.92 10.43
C GLY A 133 4.64 -0.78 11.89
N GLU A 134 4.62 0.43 12.46
CA GLU A 134 4.11 0.65 13.81
C GLU A 134 2.60 0.45 13.91
N ILE A 135 1.84 0.84 12.87
CA ILE A 135 0.40 0.63 12.74
C ILE A 135 0.08 -0.85 12.74
N SER A 136 0.75 -1.66 11.94
CA SER A 136 0.51 -3.10 11.88
C SER A 136 0.73 -3.79 13.22
N GLN A 137 1.80 -3.40 13.93
CA GLN A 137 2.08 -3.92 15.27
C GLN A 137 1.03 -3.48 16.29
N GLU A 138 0.57 -2.22 16.24
CA GLU A 138 -0.46 -1.70 17.15
C GLU A 138 -1.83 -2.31 16.86
N TYR A 139 -2.17 -2.49 15.59
CA TYR A 139 -3.39 -3.14 15.15
C TYR A 139 -3.47 -4.58 15.68
N ALA A 140 -2.39 -5.37 15.50
CA ALA A 140 -2.30 -6.72 16.03
C ALA A 140 -2.47 -6.76 17.57
N LYS A 141 -1.84 -5.81 18.30
CA LYS A 141 -2.01 -5.69 19.75
C LYS A 141 -3.44 -5.36 20.16
N ARG A 142 -4.11 -4.44 19.44
CA ARG A 142 -5.49 -4.06 19.73
C ARG A 142 -6.48 -5.19 19.41
N GLN A 143 -6.22 -5.99 18.38
CA GLN A 143 -7.03 -7.18 18.07
C GLN A 143 -7.00 -8.24 19.19
N GLU A 144 -5.88 -8.39 19.90
CA GLU A 144 -5.78 -9.31 21.05
C GLU A 144 -6.59 -8.85 22.28
N ILE A 145 -6.92 -7.56 22.36
CA ILE A 145 -7.63 -6.96 23.50
C ILE A 145 -9.14 -6.95 23.22
N VAL A 146 -9.84 -7.96 23.74
CA VAL A 146 -11.28 -8.25 23.51
C VAL A 146 -12.25 -7.11 23.90
N ASP A 147 -11.85 -6.16 24.74
CA ASP A 147 -12.75 -5.14 25.31
C ASP A 147 -12.66 -3.75 24.65
N TYR A 148 -11.73 -3.49 23.73
CA TYR A 148 -11.47 -2.15 23.15
C TYR A 148 -11.23 -2.20 21.63
N TYR A 149 -12.28 -2.49 20.86
CA TYR A 149 -12.26 -2.46 19.39
C TYR A 149 -12.37 -1.04 18.80
N ASN A 150 -11.63 -0.06 19.33
CA ASN A 150 -11.50 1.22 18.62
C ASN A 150 -10.23 1.18 17.78
N VAL A 151 -10.39 0.79 16.52
CA VAL A 151 -9.35 0.83 15.47
C VAL A 151 -9.62 1.92 14.45
N ASP A 152 -10.72 2.68 14.61
CA ASP A 152 -11.16 3.71 13.66
C ASP A 152 -10.09 4.78 13.43
N ASP A 153 -9.39 5.18 14.50
CA ASP A 153 -8.29 6.15 14.47
C ASP A 153 -7.09 5.65 13.64
N ILE A 154 -6.79 4.35 13.74
CA ILE A 154 -5.75 3.70 12.96
C ILE A 154 -6.19 3.51 11.51
N MET A 155 -7.44 3.10 11.28
CA MET A 155 -7.95 2.86 9.92
C MET A 155 -8.01 4.15 9.09
N GLU A 156 -8.30 5.30 9.69
CA GLU A 156 -8.18 6.59 9.01
C GLU A 156 -6.72 6.89 8.58
N LEU A 157 -5.74 6.50 9.40
CA LEU A 157 -4.33 6.63 9.03
C LEU A 157 -3.93 5.63 7.93
N VAL A 158 -4.42 4.38 8.00
CA VAL A 158 -4.18 3.36 6.97
C VAL A 158 -4.68 3.86 5.61
N ASP A 159 -5.89 4.42 5.55
CA ASP A 159 -6.47 4.93 4.30
C ASP A 159 -5.61 6.02 3.66
N HIS A 160 -5.12 6.97 4.47
CA HIS A 160 -4.22 8.02 4.01
C HIS A 160 -2.87 7.46 3.52
N ILE A 161 -2.29 6.49 4.26
CA ILE A 161 -1.00 5.89 3.92
C ILE A 161 -1.09 5.06 2.63
N VAL A 162 -2.14 4.27 2.46
CA VAL A 162 -2.39 3.46 1.26
C VAL A 162 -2.56 4.35 0.05
N THR A 163 -3.35 5.42 0.16
CA THR A 163 -3.53 6.40 -0.91
C THR A 163 -2.18 7.01 -1.33
N PHE A 164 -1.37 7.42 -0.35
CA PHE A 164 -0.03 7.95 -0.61
C PHE A 164 0.88 6.94 -1.32
N HIS A 165 0.92 5.68 -0.88
CA HIS A 165 1.73 4.63 -1.51
C HIS A 165 1.31 4.37 -2.96
N LEU A 166 0.01 4.28 -3.24
CA LEU A 166 -0.51 4.05 -4.58
C LEU A 166 -0.22 5.22 -5.54
N GLU A 167 -0.32 6.46 -5.08
CA GLU A 167 0.03 7.65 -5.87
C GLU A 167 1.54 7.71 -6.22
N HIS A 168 2.38 7.15 -5.35
CA HIS A 168 3.84 7.21 -5.48
C HIS A 168 4.48 5.93 -6.03
N ASN A 169 3.70 5.02 -6.63
CA ASN A 169 4.18 3.74 -7.18
C ASN A 169 4.83 2.80 -6.16
N ALA A 170 4.33 2.82 -4.92
CA ALA A 170 4.71 1.89 -3.86
C ALA A 170 3.58 0.88 -3.61
N GLU A 171 3.05 0.27 -4.67
CA GLU A 171 1.91 -0.64 -4.59
C GLU A 171 2.16 -1.84 -3.67
N SER A 172 3.39 -2.37 -3.62
CA SER A 172 3.74 -3.48 -2.73
C SER A 172 3.61 -3.11 -1.26
N GLU A 173 4.05 -1.91 -0.88
CA GLU A 173 3.97 -1.43 0.51
C GLU A 173 2.52 -1.21 0.95
N ALA A 174 1.67 -0.73 0.03
CA ALA A 174 0.23 -0.60 0.27
C ALA A 174 -0.44 -1.96 0.49
N VAL A 175 -0.11 -2.95 -0.35
CA VAL A 175 -0.66 -4.31 -0.22
C VAL A 175 -0.19 -4.96 1.08
N ASP A 176 1.08 -4.85 1.42
CA ASP A 176 1.64 -5.43 2.66
C ASP A 176 0.93 -4.86 3.90
N LEU A 177 0.78 -3.53 3.97
CA LEU A 177 0.07 -2.88 5.08
C LEU A 177 -1.38 -3.38 5.19
N LEU A 178 -2.10 -3.47 4.06
CA LEU A 178 -3.48 -3.93 4.04
C LEU A 178 -3.65 -5.41 4.38
N ALA A 179 -2.67 -6.23 4.01
CA ALA A 179 -2.62 -7.63 4.43
C ALA A 179 -2.40 -7.75 5.93
N GLU A 180 -1.57 -6.90 6.54
CA GLU A 180 -1.30 -6.90 7.97
C GLU A 180 -2.48 -6.37 8.81
N VAL A 181 -3.35 -5.54 8.24
CA VAL A 181 -4.57 -5.05 8.91
C VAL A 181 -5.85 -5.82 8.53
N ASP A 182 -5.74 -6.90 7.77
CA ASP A 182 -6.85 -7.74 7.27
C ASP A 182 -7.91 -7.00 6.42
N GLU A 183 -7.58 -5.86 5.81
CA GLU A 183 -8.54 -4.99 5.08
C GLU A 183 -8.18 -4.84 3.58
N LEU A 184 -7.84 -5.96 2.93
CA LEU A 184 -7.41 -5.99 1.52
C LEU A 184 -8.48 -5.52 0.53
N THR A 185 -9.76 -5.58 0.90
CA THR A 185 -10.91 -5.16 0.08
C THR A 185 -10.85 -3.67 -0.30
N MET A 186 -10.20 -2.83 0.52
CA MET A 186 -10.00 -1.40 0.21
C MET A 186 -9.19 -1.15 -1.06
N LEU A 187 -8.39 -2.13 -1.51
CA LEU A 187 -7.68 -2.02 -2.79
C LEU A 187 -8.64 -1.86 -3.97
N ASN A 188 -9.84 -2.46 -3.93
CA ASN A 188 -10.81 -2.39 -5.02
C ASN A 188 -11.25 -0.94 -5.31
N GLU A 189 -11.31 -0.08 -4.30
CA GLU A 189 -11.77 1.30 -4.43
C GLU A 189 -10.65 2.30 -4.72
N ARG A 190 -9.42 1.97 -4.32
CA ARG A 190 -8.26 2.89 -4.36
C ARG A 190 -7.33 2.66 -5.54
N VAL A 191 -7.41 1.50 -6.18
CA VAL A 191 -6.60 1.15 -7.34
C VAL A 191 -7.14 1.87 -8.59
N ASP A 192 -6.21 2.31 -9.44
CA ASP A 192 -6.43 3.05 -10.68
C ASP A 192 -5.95 2.25 -11.90
N ALA A 193 -6.36 2.68 -13.10
CA ALA A 193 -5.93 2.10 -14.38
C ALA A 193 -4.39 2.10 -14.60
N LYS A 194 -3.65 2.94 -13.86
CA LYS A 194 -2.18 3.00 -13.94
C LYS A 194 -1.48 1.97 -13.05
N ASN A 195 -2.06 1.61 -11.91
CA ASN A 195 -1.39 0.81 -10.89
C ASN A 195 -1.96 -0.62 -10.77
N TYR A 196 -3.21 -0.88 -11.19
CA TYR A 196 -3.87 -2.18 -11.01
C TYR A 196 -3.05 -3.38 -11.49
N LYS A 197 -2.38 -3.27 -12.65
CA LYS A 197 -1.55 -4.37 -13.17
C LYS A 197 -0.39 -4.72 -12.25
N ARG A 198 0.23 -3.72 -11.63
CA ARG A 198 1.36 -3.91 -10.70
C ARG A 198 0.86 -4.45 -9.36
N THR A 199 -0.24 -3.90 -8.86
CA THR A 199 -0.89 -4.38 -7.63
C THR A 199 -1.30 -5.85 -7.75
N CYS A 200 -2.02 -6.22 -8.82
CA CYS A 200 -2.42 -7.59 -9.04
C CYS A 200 -1.23 -8.53 -9.31
N LEU A 201 -0.19 -8.08 -10.00
CA LEU A 201 1.02 -8.90 -10.18
C LEU A 201 1.65 -9.24 -8.83
N TYR A 202 1.70 -8.28 -7.90
CA TYR A 202 2.21 -8.49 -6.55
C TYR A 202 1.33 -9.48 -5.78
N LEU A 203 0.01 -9.25 -5.73
CA LEU A 203 -0.96 -10.15 -5.08
C LEU A 203 -0.84 -11.59 -5.59
N VAL A 204 -0.81 -11.78 -6.90
CA VAL A 204 -0.71 -13.11 -7.54
C VAL A 204 0.63 -13.76 -7.25
N SER A 205 1.71 -12.98 -7.13
CA SER A 205 3.00 -13.53 -6.73
C SER A 205 2.99 -14.03 -5.29
N LEU A 206 2.38 -13.29 -4.36
CA LEU A 206 2.25 -13.68 -2.96
C LEU A 206 1.36 -14.92 -2.78
N ALA A 207 0.21 -14.94 -3.46
CA ALA A 207 -0.72 -16.07 -3.57
C ALA A 207 0.01 -17.39 -3.88
N SER A 208 0.98 -17.38 -4.79
CA SER A 208 1.74 -18.58 -5.18
C SER A 208 2.60 -19.21 -4.07
N TYR A 209 2.86 -18.47 -3.00
CA TYR A 209 3.63 -18.93 -1.84
C TYR A 209 2.74 -19.33 -0.64
N LEU A 210 1.43 -19.08 -0.70
CA LEU A 210 0.51 -19.48 0.35
C LEU A 210 0.04 -20.94 0.15
N PRO A 211 0.08 -21.77 1.20
CA PRO A 211 -0.34 -23.17 1.12
C PRO A 211 -1.86 -23.37 1.17
N ASP A 212 -2.65 -22.31 1.45
CA ASP A 212 -4.06 -22.42 1.79
C ASP A 212 -5.03 -22.38 0.59
N PRO A 213 -6.16 -23.12 0.67
CA PRO A 213 -7.20 -23.16 -0.37
C PRO A 213 -8.09 -21.90 -0.42
N GLU A 214 -8.00 -21.02 0.58
CA GLU A 214 -8.74 -19.76 0.68
C GLU A 214 -7.79 -18.59 0.40
N ASP A 215 -7.36 -18.50 -0.84
CA ASP A 215 -6.39 -17.50 -1.28
C ASP A 215 -7.09 -16.14 -1.49
N ILE A 216 -7.34 -15.45 -0.35
CA ILE A 216 -7.93 -14.11 -0.31
C ILE A 216 -7.18 -13.15 -1.25
N LEU A 217 -5.87 -13.30 -1.38
CA LEU A 217 -5.05 -12.46 -2.27
C LEU A 217 -5.42 -12.68 -3.74
N ALA A 218 -5.58 -13.92 -4.16
CA ALA A 218 -6.04 -14.25 -5.52
C ALA A 218 -7.50 -13.84 -5.75
N ASP A 219 -8.38 -13.95 -4.74
CA ASP A 219 -9.75 -13.45 -4.82
C ASP A 219 -9.79 -11.93 -5.05
N VAL A 220 -9.03 -11.16 -4.27
CA VAL A 220 -8.93 -9.70 -4.44
C VAL A 220 -8.33 -9.34 -5.80
N ALA A 221 -7.28 -10.05 -6.24
CA ALA A 221 -6.69 -9.82 -7.56
C ALA A 221 -7.70 -10.11 -8.69
N TYR A 222 -8.53 -11.14 -8.54
CA TYR A 222 -9.61 -11.45 -9.48
C TYR A 222 -10.63 -10.32 -9.57
N GLU A 223 -11.08 -9.79 -8.43
CA GLU A 223 -12.05 -8.69 -8.38
C GLU A 223 -11.50 -7.42 -9.03
N ILE A 224 -10.25 -7.05 -8.73
CA ILE A 224 -9.60 -5.90 -9.35
C ILE A 224 -9.53 -6.10 -10.88
N TYR A 225 -9.08 -7.25 -11.37
CA TYR A 225 -9.03 -7.48 -12.82
C TYR A 225 -10.41 -7.42 -13.49
N LEU A 226 -11.45 -7.91 -12.81
CA LEU A 226 -12.82 -7.84 -13.31
C LEU A 226 -13.34 -6.40 -13.36
N ASN A 227 -13.05 -5.58 -12.34
CA ASN A 227 -13.44 -4.17 -12.27
C ASN A 227 -12.78 -3.33 -13.37
N PHE A 228 -11.56 -3.70 -13.78
CA PHE A 228 -10.82 -3.05 -14.88
C PHE A 228 -11.04 -3.70 -16.25
N GLU A 229 -12.02 -4.60 -16.38
CA GLU A 229 -12.37 -5.29 -17.63
C GLU A 229 -11.19 -6.06 -18.27
N ASP A 230 -10.17 -6.44 -17.49
CA ASP A 230 -9.07 -7.29 -17.95
C ASP A 230 -9.47 -8.77 -17.84
N PHE A 231 -10.45 -9.16 -18.67
CA PHE A 231 -11.06 -10.49 -18.64
C PHE A 231 -10.06 -11.64 -18.84
N PRO A 232 -9.05 -11.55 -19.73
CA PRO A 232 -8.06 -12.62 -19.87
C PRO A 232 -7.24 -12.84 -18.58
N SER A 233 -6.86 -11.75 -17.91
CA SER A 233 -6.13 -11.83 -16.64
C SER A 233 -7.04 -12.35 -15.52
N ALA A 234 -8.28 -11.87 -15.43
CA ALA A 234 -9.28 -12.37 -14.47
C ALA A 234 -9.56 -13.87 -14.67
N LEU A 235 -9.71 -14.32 -15.92
CA LEU A 235 -9.90 -15.73 -16.25
C LEU A 235 -8.72 -16.57 -15.77
N ARG A 236 -7.49 -16.12 -15.99
CA ARG A 236 -6.29 -16.82 -15.53
C ARG A 236 -6.30 -17.02 -14.01
N ILE A 237 -6.74 -16.02 -13.23
CA ILE A 237 -6.87 -16.15 -11.77
C ILE A 237 -8.00 -17.09 -11.38
N ALA A 238 -9.16 -16.99 -12.03
CA ALA A 238 -10.28 -17.92 -11.81
C ALA A 238 -9.89 -19.39 -12.06
N LEU A 239 -9.06 -19.62 -13.08
CA LEU A 239 -8.49 -20.94 -13.40
C LEU A 239 -7.49 -21.41 -12.35
N PHE A 240 -6.65 -20.51 -11.85
CA PHE A 240 -5.71 -20.79 -10.76
C PHE A 240 -6.45 -21.23 -9.48
N LEU A 241 -7.49 -20.49 -9.09
CA LEU A 241 -8.39 -20.79 -7.97
C LEU A 241 -9.28 -22.03 -8.20
N ARG A 242 -9.32 -22.57 -9.43
CA ARG A 242 -10.24 -23.65 -9.86
C ARG A 242 -11.71 -23.34 -9.58
N ASN A 243 -12.08 -22.07 -9.53
CA ASN A 243 -13.42 -21.63 -9.20
C ASN A 243 -14.29 -21.50 -10.45
N SER A 244 -15.16 -22.49 -10.66
CA SER A 244 -16.04 -22.53 -11.84
C SER A 244 -17.08 -21.40 -11.87
N THR A 245 -17.44 -20.82 -10.71
CA THR A 245 -18.40 -19.70 -10.68
C THR A 245 -17.74 -18.43 -11.20
N TYR A 246 -16.47 -18.20 -10.85
CA TYR A 246 -15.69 -17.06 -11.33
C TYR A 246 -15.42 -17.13 -12.83
N VAL A 247 -15.11 -18.33 -13.34
CA VAL A 247 -14.97 -18.55 -14.79
C VAL A 247 -16.24 -18.14 -15.52
N ARG A 248 -17.41 -18.57 -15.02
CA ARG A 248 -18.70 -18.19 -15.61
C ARG A 248 -18.97 -16.69 -15.49
N LYS A 249 -18.66 -16.08 -14.35
CA LYS A 249 -18.84 -14.63 -14.12
C LYS A 249 -18.00 -13.82 -15.11
N VAL A 250 -16.73 -14.16 -15.32
CA VAL A 250 -15.87 -13.49 -16.33
C VAL A 250 -16.47 -13.61 -17.72
N PHE A 251 -16.97 -14.79 -18.07
CA PHE A 251 -17.55 -15.02 -19.39
C PHE A 251 -18.85 -14.23 -19.62
N VAL A 252 -19.67 -14.09 -18.58
CA VAL A 252 -20.91 -13.28 -18.60
C VAL A 252 -20.60 -11.78 -18.64
N SER A 253 -19.59 -11.32 -17.91
CA SER A 253 -19.19 -9.90 -17.86
C SER A 253 -18.49 -9.41 -19.12
N CYS A 254 -17.97 -10.31 -19.95
CA CYS A 254 -17.37 -9.95 -21.23
C CYS A 254 -18.48 -9.77 -22.26
N ASP A 255 -18.55 -8.62 -22.94
CA ASP A 255 -19.51 -8.39 -24.02
C ASP A 255 -18.89 -8.62 -25.42
N ASP A 256 -17.58 -8.41 -25.54
CA ASP A 256 -16.86 -8.50 -26.80
C ASP A 256 -16.74 -9.95 -27.30
N LEU A 257 -17.31 -10.22 -28.48
CA LEU A 257 -17.31 -11.53 -29.12
C LEU A 257 -15.89 -12.06 -29.38
N LEU A 258 -14.97 -11.19 -29.82
CA LEU A 258 -13.61 -11.63 -30.14
C LEU A 258 -12.87 -12.06 -28.86
N GLN A 259 -13.06 -11.32 -27.77
CA GLN A 259 -12.54 -11.72 -26.46
C GLN A 259 -13.18 -13.01 -25.97
N LYS A 260 -14.50 -13.20 -26.10
CA LYS A 260 -15.15 -14.49 -25.78
C LYS A 260 -14.54 -15.67 -26.53
N GLN A 261 -14.23 -15.50 -27.82
CA GLN A 261 -13.55 -16.53 -28.61
C GLN A 261 -12.18 -16.86 -28.01
N GLN A 262 -11.37 -15.83 -27.68
CA GLN A 262 -10.07 -16.02 -27.04
C GLN A 262 -10.18 -16.74 -25.68
N LEU A 263 -11.16 -16.37 -24.85
CA LEU A 263 -11.44 -17.03 -23.57
C LEU A 263 -11.84 -18.50 -23.78
N CYS A 264 -12.66 -18.81 -24.80
CA CYS A 264 -13.03 -20.19 -25.14
C CYS A 264 -11.79 -21.02 -25.51
N TYR A 265 -10.84 -20.49 -26.29
CA TYR A 265 -9.60 -21.20 -26.61
C TYR A 265 -8.74 -21.50 -25.37
N ILE A 266 -8.67 -20.56 -24.42
CA ILE A 266 -7.95 -20.76 -23.15
C ILE A 266 -8.63 -21.88 -22.35
N LEU A 267 -9.96 -21.83 -22.21
CA LEU A 267 -10.74 -22.83 -21.49
C LEU A 267 -10.64 -24.23 -22.12
N ALA A 268 -10.75 -24.30 -23.45
CA ALA A 268 -10.62 -25.53 -24.22
C ALA A 268 -9.26 -26.22 -23.98
N ARG A 269 -8.18 -25.43 -23.90
CA ARG A 269 -6.83 -25.92 -23.60
C ARG A 269 -6.67 -26.38 -22.14
N HIS A 270 -7.34 -25.71 -21.22
CA HIS A 270 -7.38 -26.13 -19.81
C HIS A 270 -8.30 -27.34 -19.54
N GLY A 271 -9.06 -27.79 -20.54
CA GLY A 271 -9.98 -28.93 -20.41
C GLY A 271 -11.23 -28.62 -19.60
N ILE A 272 -11.62 -27.34 -19.50
CA ILE A 272 -12.80 -26.91 -18.78
C ILE A 272 -13.91 -26.67 -19.79
N TYR A 273 -15.00 -27.43 -19.64
CA TYR A 273 -16.11 -27.43 -20.57
C TYR A 273 -17.43 -27.19 -19.83
N PHE A 274 -18.28 -26.35 -20.39
CA PHE A 274 -19.65 -26.14 -19.92
C PHE A 274 -20.56 -25.72 -21.08
N ALA A 275 -21.87 -25.91 -20.89
CA ALA A 275 -22.86 -25.43 -21.85
C ALA A 275 -23.02 -23.91 -21.71
N LEU A 276 -22.86 -23.20 -22.82
CA LEU A 276 -23.21 -21.79 -22.97
C LEU A 276 -24.75 -21.67 -23.04
N ASN A 277 -25.30 -20.65 -22.41
CA ASN A 277 -26.74 -20.40 -22.36
C ASN A 277 -27.08 -19.02 -22.96
N ASP A 278 -28.37 -18.73 -23.12
CA ASP A 278 -28.86 -17.45 -23.69
C ASP A 278 -28.39 -16.22 -22.88
N TYR A 279 -28.13 -16.38 -21.58
CA TYR A 279 -27.63 -15.30 -20.72
C TYR A 279 -26.15 -14.96 -20.96
N MET A 280 -25.37 -15.89 -21.52
CA MET A 280 -23.95 -15.68 -21.81
C MET A 280 -23.74 -15.17 -23.23
N VAL A 281 -24.57 -15.62 -24.16
CA VAL A 281 -24.54 -15.24 -25.58
C VAL A 281 -25.97 -15.28 -26.08
N GLU A 282 -26.51 -14.11 -26.45
CA GLU A 282 -27.90 -13.97 -26.90
C GLU A 282 -28.11 -14.55 -28.31
N ASP A 283 -27.14 -14.36 -29.22
CA ASP A 283 -27.22 -14.87 -30.59
C ASP A 283 -26.92 -16.37 -30.63
N GLU A 284 -27.86 -17.13 -31.21
CA GLU A 284 -27.77 -18.59 -31.29
C GLU A 284 -26.61 -19.07 -32.16
N ASN A 285 -26.31 -18.39 -33.27
CA ASN A 285 -25.22 -18.76 -34.17
C ASN A 285 -23.87 -18.48 -33.50
N GLU A 286 -23.71 -17.30 -32.89
CA GLU A 286 -22.49 -16.96 -32.16
C GLU A 286 -22.25 -17.95 -31.02
N ARG A 287 -23.30 -18.31 -30.28
CA ARG A 287 -23.21 -19.29 -29.21
C ARG A 287 -22.77 -20.67 -29.72
N GLU A 288 -23.31 -21.14 -30.83
CA GLU A 288 -22.91 -22.41 -31.43
C GLU A 288 -21.43 -22.39 -31.81
N THR A 289 -20.97 -21.32 -32.45
CA THR A 289 -19.54 -21.19 -32.82
C THR A 289 -18.62 -21.16 -31.60
N LEU A 290 -18.98 -20.44 -30.54
CA LEU A 290 -18.23 -20.40 -29.28
C LEU A 290 -18.23 -21.76 -28.58
N GLN A 291 -19.35 -22.49 -28.63
CA GLN A 291 -19.48 -23.82 -28.06
C GLN A 291 -18.59 -24.84 -28.79
N GLU A 292 -18.49 -24.76 -30.12
CA GLU A 292 -17.55 -25.56 -30.92
C GLU A 292 -16.09 -25.30 -30.53
N ILE A 293 -15.72 -24.02 -30.37
CA ILE A 293 -14.38 -23.61 -29.93
C ILE A 293 -14.10 -24.14 -28.53
N LEU A 294 -15.04 -23.99 -27.60
CA LEU A 294 -14.90 -24.43 -26.22
C LEU A 294 -14.69 -25.94 -26.12
N TYR A 295 -15.41 -26.74 -26.92
CA TYR A 295 -15.22 -28.19 -26.99
C TYR A 295 -14.02 -28.62 -27.83
N ASN A 296 -13.27 -27.67 -28.37
CA ASN A 296 -12.04 -27.90 -29.13
C ASN A 296 -12.23 -28.79 -30.37
N THR A 297 -13.41 -28.71 -31.01
CA THR A 297 -13.79 -29.61 -32.11
C THR A 297 -12.93 -29.43 -33.37
N LYS A 298 -12.52 -28.19 -33.65
CA LYS A 298 -11.73 -27.80 -34.84
C LYS A 298 -10.22 -27.80 -34.61
N LEU A 299 -9.74 -28.33 -33.49
CA LEU A 299 -8.30 -28.31 -33.14
C LEU A 299 -7.42 -28.93 -34.23
N SER A 300 -7.80 -30.10 -34.73
CA SER A 300 -7.05 -30.83 -35.75
C SER A 300 -6.96 -30.06 -37.07
N GLU A 301 -8.07 -29.46 -37.50
CA GLU A 301 -8.13 -28.62 -38.68
C GLU A 301 -7.25 -27.36 -38.55
N ALA A 302 -7.29 -26.71 -37.38
CA ALA A 302 -6.45 -25.57 -37.08
C ALA A 302 -4.95 -25.93 -37.11
N PHE A 303 -4.56 -27.08 -36.53
CA PHE A 303 -3.17 -27.56 -36.59
C PHE A 303 -2.71 -27.89 -38.02
N LEU A 304 -3.56 -28.50 -38.83
CA LEU A 304 -3.25 -28.77 -40.23
C LEU A 304 -3.12 -27.49 -41.06
N THR A 305 -3.93 -26.47 -40.74
CA THR A 305 -3.83 -25.16 -41.40
C THR A 305 -2.54 -24.46 -41.01
N LEU A 306 -2.21 -24.43 -39.71
CA LEU A 306 -0.93 -23.90 -39.23
C LEU A 306 0.26 -24.60 -39.90
N ALA A 307 0.24 -25.94 -39.98
CA ALA A 307 1.29 -26.73 -40.61
C ALA A 307 1.49 -26.37 -42.10
N ARG A 308 0.40 -26.08 -42.82
CA ARG A 308 0.46 -25.57 -44.21
C ARG A 308 1.10 -24.19 -44.25
N ASP A 309 0.72 -23.29 -43.36
CA ASP A 309 1.19 -21.89 -43.35
C ASP A 309 2.67 -21.76 -42.98
N ILE A 310 3.17 -22.62 -42.09
CA ILE A 310 4.60 -22.67 -41.73
C ILE A 310 5.42 -23.56 -42.68
N GLU A 311 4.82 -24.08 -43.74
CA GLU A 311 5.44 -24.92 -44.77
C GLU A 311 6.12 -26.20 -44.22
N VAL A 312 5.60 -26.76 -43.12
CA VAL A 312 6.09 -28.02 -42.51
C VAL A 312 5.31 -29.25 -43.03
N MET A 313 4.34 -29.03 -43.92
CA MET A 313 3.64 -30.09 -44.63
C MET A 313 4.58 -30.85 -45.59
N GLU A 314 4.09 -31.99 -46.09
CA GLU A 314 4.82 -32.76 -47.09
C GLU A 314 5.27 -31.88 -48.27
N PRO A 315 6.51 -32.07 -48.75
CA PRO A 315 7.06 -31.25 -49.82
C PRO A 315 6.20 -31.38 -51.07
N LYS A 316 5.83 -30.23 -51.65
CA LYS A 316 5.07 -30.17 -52.90
C LYS A 316 5.86 -30.89 -54.00
N SER A 317 5.20 -31.75 -54.77
CA SER A 317 5.84 -32.35 -55.94
C SER A 317 6.01 -31.31 -57.05
N PRO A 318 6.96 -31.48 -57.99
CA PRO A 318 7.10 -30.58 -59.13
C PRO A 318 5.78 -30.40 -59.90
N ILE A 319 4.94 -31.45 -59.97
CA ILE A 319 3.64 -31.43 -60.67
C ILE A 319 2.65 -30.50 -59.96
N ASP A 320 2.69 -30.43 -58.62
CA ASP A 320 1.81 -29.58 -57.82
C ASP A 320 2.20 -28.10 -57.97
N ILE A 321 3.49 -27.83 -58.19
CA ILE A 321 4.02 -26.49 -58.46
C ILE A 321 3.60 -26.01 -59.87
N TYR A 322 3.58 -26.88 -60.87
CA TYR A 322 3.21 -26.53 -62.25
C TYR A 322 1.70 -26.35 -62.48
N LYS A 323 0.84 -26.80 -61.55
CA LYS A 323 -0.63 -26.67 -61.63
C LYS A 323 -1.21 -25.55 -60.75
N SER A 324 -0.38 -24.87 -59.97
CA SER A 324 -0.75 -23.71 -59.14
C SER A 324 -0.70 -22.42 -59.96
#